data_AF-A0A3M1EUT7-F1
#
_entry.id   AF-A0A3M1EUT7-F1
#
_cell.length_a   1.000
_cell.length_b   1.000
_cell.length_c   1.000
_cell.angle_alpha   90.00
_cell.angle_beta   90.00
_cell.angle_gamma   90.00
#
_symmetry.space_group_name_H-M   'P 1'
#
loop_
_entity.id
_entity.type
_entity.pdbx_description
1 polymer ?
#
loop_
_entity_poly.entity_id
_entity_poly.type
_entity_poly.pdbx_seq_one_letter_code
_entity_poly.pdbx_strand_id
1 'polypeptide(L)' 'VEAGAEDNYAIARVEFLVDGRPIGVSRAAPFAVTWLPADAGEHVVQAIAYDAAGNEARSGDVRIVVER' A
#
# COMPACT_ATOMS: atom_id res chain seq x y z
N VAL A 1 -14.75 -28.86 18.68
CA VAL A 1 -13.83 -28.83 17.53
C VAL A 1 -13.91 -27.43 16.98
N GLU A 2 -12.93 -26.59 17.27
CA GLU A 2 -12.75 -25.31 16.59
C GLU A 2 -11.45 -25.44 15.80
N ALA A 3 -11.56 -25.26 14.48
CA ALA A 3 -10.41 -25.05 13.62
C ALA A 3 -10.32 -23.54 13.39
N GLY A 4 -9.43 -22.87 14.12
CA GLY A 4 -9.06 -21.49 13.82
C GLY A 4 -8.24 -21.49 12.54
N ALA A 5 -8.76 -20.88 11.48
CA ALA A 5 -7.93 -20.53 10.34
C ALA A 5 -7.09 -19.31 10.73
N GLU A 6 -5.88 -19.55 11.23
CA GLU A 6 -4.81 -18.56 11.21
C GLU A 6 -4.38 -18.44 9.74
N ASP A 7 -4.96 -17.49 9.01
CA ASP A 7 -4.50 -17.21 7.65
C ASP A 7 -3.05 -16.72 7.72
N ASN A 8 -2.14 -17.63 7.41
CA ASN A 8 -0.70 -17.47 7.56
C ASN A 8 -0.04 -16.89 6.30
N TYR A 9 -0.83 -16.29 5.39
CA TYR A 9 -0.33 -15.41 4.32
C TYR A 9 -0.50 -13.93 4.70
N ALA A 10 -0.38 -13.62 5.99
CA ALA A 10 -0.53 -12.27 6.50
C ALA A 10 0.47 -11.32 5.80
N ILE A 11 -0.08 -10.25 5.20
CA ILE A 11 0.72 -9.14 4.69
C ILE A 11 1.53 -8.57 5.85
N ALA A 12 2.85 -8.68 5.77
CA ALA A 12 3.78 -8.18 6.77
C ALA A 12 3.92 -6.65 6.71
N ARG A 13 3.86 -6.09 5.49
CA ARG A 13 3.81 -4.65 5.27
C ARG A 13 3.23 -4.28 3.91
N VAL A 14 2.71 -3.07 3.81
CA VAL A 14 2.34 -2.42 2.54
C VAL A 14 3.17 -1.16 2.38
N GLU A 15 3.90 -1.04 1.28
CA GLU A 15 4.56 0.18 0.85
C GLU A 15 3.67 0.93 -0.14
N PHE A 16 3.49 2.22 0.07
CA PHE A 16 2.67 3.07 -0.78
C PHE A 16 3.55 3.98 -1.60
N LEU A 17 3.21 4.16 -2.87
CA LEU A 17 3.96 4.94 -3.82
C LEU A 17 3.06 5.98 -4.49
N VAL A 18 3.65 7.14 -4.77
CA VAL A 18 3.08 8.17 -5.63
C VAL A 18 4.10 8.50 -6.70
N ASP A 19 3.71 8.42 -7.97
CA ASP A 19 4.56 8.65 -9.14
C ASP A 19 5.84 7.79 -9.11
N GLY A 20 5.68 6.54 -8.65
CA GLY A 20 6.77 5.57 -8.50
C GLY A 20 7.71 5.85 -7.32
N ARG A 21 7.43 6.85 -6.47
CA ARG A 21 8.25 7.18 -5.29
C ARG A 21 7.55 6.73 -4.01
N PRO A 22 8.26 6.06 -3.08
CA PRO A 22 7.66 5.64 -1.82
C PRO A 22 7.28 6.84 -0.95
N ILE A 23 6.05 6.83 -0.45
CA ILE A 23 5.51 7.87 0.45
C ILE A 23 5.34 7.36 1.88
N GLY A 24 5.37 6.04 2.10
CA GLY A 24 5.27 5.46 3.43
C GLY A 24 5.06 3.96 3.42
N VAL A 25 5.15 3.37 4.60
CA VAL A 25 4.94 1.93 4.83
C VAL A 25 3.97 1.76 5.99
N SER A 26 2.98 0.88 5.83
CA SER A 26 2.11 0.42 6.91
C SER A 26 2.38 -1.06 7.22
N ARG A 27 2.37 -1.43 8.50
CA ARG A 27 2.68 -2.79 8.99
C ARG A 27 1.51 -3.47 9.71
N ALA A 28 0.36 -2.80 9.78
CA ALA A 28 -0.82 -3.33 10.45
C ALA A 28 -2.07 -2.90 9.71
N ALA A 29 -3.09 -3.77 9.71
CA ALA A 29 -4.40 -3.44 9.19
C ALA A 29 -5.14 -2.47 10.15
N PRO A 30 -5.92 -1.50 9.64
CA PRO A 30 -6.08 -1.18 8.22
C PRO A 30 -4.81 -0.50 7.65
N PHE A 31 -4.31 -1.01 6.51
CA PHE A 31 -3.11 -0.46 5.88
C PHE A 31 -3.40 0.90 5.27
N ALA A 32 -2.80 1.94 5.83
CA ALA A 32 -2.98 3.32 5.38
C ALA A 32 -1.73 4.15 5.60
N VAL A 33 -1.58 5.19 4.79
CA VAL A 33 -0.60 6.27 4.95
C VAL A 33 -1.29 7.61 4.68
N THR A 34 -0.81 8.67 5.30
CA THR A 34 -1.20 10.04 4.98
C THR A 34 -0.20 10.61 3.99
N TRP A 35 -0.70 11.14 2.87
CA TRP A 35 0.10 11.83 1.87
C TRP A 35 -0.39 13.26 1.72
N LEU A 36 0.55 14.20 1.67
CA LEU A 36 0.30 15.62 1.42
C LEU A 36 0.98 15.99 0.10
N PRO A 37 0.22 16.20 -1.00
CA PRO A 37 0.80 16.60 -2.28
C PRO A 37 1.48 17.96 -2.17
N ALA A 38 2.67 18.09 -2.74
CA ALA A 38 3.38 19.37 -2.84
C ALA A 38 2.90 20.22 -4.02
N ASP A 39 2.45 19.55 -5.09
CA ASP A 39 2.00 20.16 -6.34
C ASP A 39 0.59 19.66 -6.68
N ALA A 40 -0.17 20.50 -7.37
CA ALA A 40 -1.41 20.10 -8.02
C ALA A 40 -1.12 19.41 -9.36
N GLY A 41 -1.99 18.51 -9.79
CA GLY A 41 -1.84 17.75 -11.03
C GLY A 41 -2.29 16.31 -10.91
N GLU A 42 -2.04 15.55 -11.98
CA GLU A 42 -2.27 14.10 -11.98
C GLU A 42 -1.16 13.37 -11.24
N HIS A 43 -1.55 12.39 -10.42
CA HIS A 43 -0.64 11.51 -9.71
C HIS A 43 -1.05 10.06 -9.87
N VAL A 44 -0.06 9.17 -9.96
CA VAL A 44 -0.27 7.72 -10.00
C VAL A 44 0.03 7.13 -8.63
N VAL A 45 -0.99 6.58 -7.98
CA VAL A 45 -0.88 5.90 -6.69
C VAL A 45 -0.79 4.39 -6.90
N GLN A 46 0.15 3.76 -6.21
CA GLN A 46 0.33 2.31 -6.18
C GLN A 46 0.61 1.83 -4.75
N ALA A 47 0.34 0.56 -4.50
CA ALA A 47 0.72 -0.13 -3.27
C ALA A 47 1.47 -1.43 -3.60
N ILE A 48 2.45 -1.77 -2.76
CA ILE A 48 3.20 -3.03 -2.82
C ILE A 48 3.02 -3.73 -1.48
N ALA A 49 2.30 -4.85 -1.47
CA ALA A 49 2.18 -5.70 -0.30
C ALA A 49 3.35 -6.69 -0.27
N TYR A 50 3.92 -6.90 0.91
CA TYR A 50 4.95 -7.90 1.15
C TYR A 50 4.48 -8.87 2.23
N ASP A 51 4.66 -10.17 2.01
CA ASP A 51 4.45 -11.19 3.05
C ASP A 51 5.70 -11.35 3.94
N ALA A 52 5.61 -12.24 4.93
CA ALA A 52 6.72 -12.51 5.86
C ALA A 52 7.92 -13.22 5.20
N ALA A 53 7.71 -13.88 4.05
CA ALA A 53 8.77 -14.52 3.27
C ALA A 53 9.47 -13.53 2.30
N GLY A 54 8.94 -12.31 2.18
CA GLY A 54 9.47 -11.28 1.29
C GLY A 54 8.91 -11.32 -0.13
N ASN A 55 7.89 -12.14 -0.40
CA ASN A 55 7.18 -12.10 -1.68
C ASN A 55 6.43 -10.77 -1.81
N GLU A 56 6.44 -10.18 -3.00
CA GLU A 56 5.75 -8.92 -3.29
C GLU A 56 4.56 -9.11 -4.22
N ALA A 57 3.50 -8.34 -3.96
CA ALA A 57 2.36 -8.18 -4.86
C ALA A 57 2.06 -6.69 -5.04
N ARG A 58 1.94 -6.25 -6.29
CA ARG A 58 1.67 -4.85 -6.65
C ARG A 58 0.20 -4.65 -6.95
N SER A 59 -0.37 -3.54 -6.50
CA SER A 59 -1.69 -3.10 -6.94
C SER A 59 -1.65 -2.64 -8.39
N GLY A 60 -2.83 -2.49 -9.00
CA GLY A 60 -2.96 -1.68 -10.21
C GLY A 60 -2.73 -0.18 -9.93
N ASP A 61 -2.59 0.57 -11.01
CA ASP A 61 -2.44 2.03 -10.97
C ASP A 61 -3.77 2.70 -10.64
N VAL A 62 -3.76 3.56 -9.62
CA VAL A 62 -4.86 4.46 -9.31
C VAL A 62 -4.44 5.87 -9.71
N ARG A 63 -5.10 6.44 -10.71
CA ARG A 63 -4.86 7.84 -11.12
C ARG A 63 -5.77 8.77 -10.34
N ILE A 64 -5.18 9.79 -9.74
CA ILE A 64 -5.90 10.85 -9.03
C ILE A 64 -5.48 12.21 -9.57
N VAL A 65 -6.37 13.21 -9.43
CA VAL A 65 -6.07 14.60 -9.76
C VAL A 65 -6.15 15.41 -8.48
N VAL A 66 -5.06 16.11 -8.15
CA VAL A 66 -4.99 17.07 -7.05
C VAL A 66 -5.27 18.45 -7.61
N GLU A 67 -6.31 19.09 -7.10
CA GLU A 67 -6.66 20.48 -7.43
C GLU A 67 -5.94 21.46 -6.48
N ARG A 68 -5.85 22.73 -6.89
CA ARG A 68 -5.24 23.80 -6.08
C ARG A 68 -6.21 24.41 -5.08
#